data_AF-A0A6M2A4J5-F1
#
_entry.id   AF-A0A6M2A4J5-F1
#
_cell.length_a   1.000
_cell.length_b   1.000
_cell.length_c   1.000
_cell.angle_alpha   90.00
_cell.angle_beta   90.00
_cell.angle_gamma   90.00
#
_symmetry.space_group_name_H-M   'P 1'
#
loop_
_entity.id
_entity.type
_entity.pdbx_description
1 polymer ?
#
loop_
_entity_poly.entity_id
_entity_poly.type
_entity_poly.pdbx_seq_one_letter_code
_entity_poly.pdbx_strand_id
1 'polypeptide(L)'
;MKKFFSLFPKWTKGLLVGDFKQLLVFLILLFIFRPYNLGIDYITIWHLFFTGILLTAIFNCHHKPAVKIMALALGIPAFILNWWSLFELTEWLFIAGLFASLVFIVFSIVSLLSRVLLGKVTPDVLRGTICVYFMIGFAFTIGYTLLELVSPGAFVGLAEKAQLFPHGHYHSEMVYFSFITLLAIGYGDITPLGDVSQTLVVSEGLVGQFYIAIFVARVVAVYARRANDQPRPVKKE
;
A
#
# COMPACT_ATOMS: atom_id res chain seq x y z
N MET A 1 27.19 4.42 -12.91
CA MET A 1 26.28 3.96 -11.82
C MET A 1 26.88 2.94 -10.84
N LYS A 2 27.92 2.15 -11.18
CA LYS A 2 28.55 1.17 -10.26
C LYS A 2 29.43 1.76 -9.13
N LYS A 3 29.85 3.03 -9.24
CA LYS A 3 30.84 3.65 -8.34
C LYS A 3 30.26 4.36 -7.10
N PHE A 4 28.94 4.57 -7.04
CA PHE A 4 28.29 5.24 -5.89
C PHE A 4 27.95 4.28 -4.73
N PHE A 5 27.88 2.97 -5.02
CA PHE A 5 27.49 1.93 -4.06
C PHE A 5 28.64 1.41 -3.18
N SER A 6 29.87 1.91 -3.34
CA SER A 6 31.05 1.44 -2.59
C SER A 6 31.24 2.12 -1.23
N LEU A 7 30.43 3.12 -0.88
CA LEU A 7 30.56 3.91 0.36
C LEU A 7 29.71 3.39 1.53
N PHE A 8 28.87 2.36 1.33
CA PHE A 8 27.97 1.88 2.38
C PHE A 8 28.48 0.60 3.08
N PRO A 9 28.42 0.54 4.44
CA PRO A 9 28.90 -0.60 5.24
C PRO A 9 28.27 -1.95 4.86
N LYS A 10 29.00 -3.05 5.02
CA LYS A 10 28.51 -4.41 4.64
C LYS A 10 27.22 -4.83 5.38
N TRP A 11 26.92 -4.27 6.55
CA TRP A 11 25.67 -4.54 7.29
C TRP A 11 24.43 -3.88 6.67
N THR A 12 24.57 -2.77 5.93
CA THR A 12 23.45 -2.15 5.20
C THR A 12 23.14 -2.90 3.91
N LYS A 13 24.05 -3.74 3.41
CA LYS A 13 23.80 -4.59 2.22
C LYS A 13 22.76 -5.67 2.49
N GLY A 14 22.66 -6.21 3.71
CA GLY A 14 21.56 -7.11 4.10
C GLY A 14 20.20 -6.39 4.17
N LEU A 15 20.21 -5.10 4.52
CA LEU A 15 19.04 -4.23 4.50
C LEU A 15 18.65 -3.75 3.09
N LEU A 16 19.51 -3.94 2.09
CA LEU A 16 19.32 -3.46 0.71
C LEU A 16 19.13 -4.59 -0.32
N VAL A 17 19.03 -5.85 0.13
CA VAL A 17 18.74 -7.00 -0.73
C VAL A 17 17.29 -7.44 -0.52
N GLY A 18 16.38 -6.77 -1.23
CA GLY A 18 15.53 -7.44 -2.23
C GLY A 18 14.48 -8.47 -1.79
N ASP A 19 14.01 -8.49 -0.55
CA ASP A 19 12.94 -9.38 -0.10
C ASP A 19 11.62 -8.62 0.10
N PHE A 20 10.51 -9.17 -0.41
CA PHE A 20 9.14 -8.72 -0.09
C PHE A 20 8.91 -8.54 1.42
N LYS A 21 9.71 -9.22 2.25
CA LYS A 21 9.76 -9.04 3.71
C LYS A 21 9.94 -7.57 4.12
N GLN A 22 10.83 -6.82 3.46
CA GLN A 22 11.10 -5.43 3.87
C GLN A 22 9.91 -4.53 3.57
N LEU A 23 9.35 -4.65 2.36
CA LEU A 23 8.14 -3.93 1.98
C LEU A 23 6.99 -4.28 2.93
N LEU A 24 6.83 -5.56 3.26
CA LEU A 24 5.80 -6.02 4.20
C LEU A 24 6.01 -5.43 5.60
N VAL A 25 7.24 -5.42 6.11
CA VAL A 25 7.55 -4.82 7.41
C VAL A 25 7.19 -3.34 7.41
N PHE A 26 7.57 -2.57 6.39
CA PHE A 26 7.18 -1.16 6.31
C PHE A 26 5.67 -0.96 6.19
N LEU A 27 4.94 -1.81 5.45
CA LEU A 27 3.48 -1.74 5.35
C LEU A 27 2.79 -2.05 6.69
N ILE A 28 3.26 -3.07 7.41
CA ILE A 28 2.74 -3.41 8.75
C ILE A 28 3.05 -2.27 9.72
N LEU A 29 4.27 -1.74 9.71
CA LEU A 29 4.64 -0.59 10.54
C LEU A 29 3.79 0.64 10.19
N LEU A 30 3.52 0.92 8.92
CA LEU A 30 2.66 2.02 8.49
C LEU A 30 1.23 1.87 9.02
N PHE A 31 0.72 0.63 9.06
CA PHE A 31 -0.61 0.33 9.59
C PHE A 31 -0.66 0.45 11.13
N ILE A 32 0.34 -0.08 11.83
CA ILE A 32 0.42 -0.04 13.31
C ILE A 32 0.69 1.38 13.80
N PHE A 33 1.65 2.08 13.20
CA PHE A 33 2.03 3.46 13.54
C PHE A 33 1.24 4.48 12.73
N ARG A 34 -0.05 4.20 12.51
CA ARG A 34 -0.98 5.17 11.95
C ARG A 34 -0.89 6.48 12.74
N PRO A 35 -1.05 7.66 12.13
CA PRO A 35 -0.79 8.92 12.81
C PRO A 35 -1.88 9.22 13.83
N TYR A 36 -1.79 8.61 15.01
CA TYR A 36 -2.69 8.83 16.14
C TYR A 36 -2.64 10.30 16.58
N ASN A 37 -3.67 10.76 17.29
CA ASN A 37 -3.75 12.13 17.82
C ASN A 37 -2.83 12.32 19.05
N LEU A 38 -1.53 12.10 18.85
CA LEU A 38 -0.49 12.16 19.86
C LEU A 38 0.63 13.17 19.48
N GLY A 39 0.36 14.07 18.54
CA GLY A 39 1.25 15.17 18.16
C GLY A 39 1.94 15.03 16.79
N ILE A 40 2.79 16.02 16.48
CA ILE A 40 3.50 16.15 15.18
C ILE A 40 4.49 14.99 14.96
N ASP A 41 5.07 14.45 16.03
CA ASP A 41 6.05 13.37 15.96
C ASP A 41 5.51 12.12 15.25
N TYR A 42 4.25 11.77 15.51
CA TYR A 42 3.59 10.63 14.87
C TYR A 42 3.37 10.84 13.37
N ILE A 43 3.12 12.08 12.95
CA ILE A 43 2.97 12.43 11.53
C ILE A 43 4.31 12.25 10.81
N THR A 44 5.41 12.74 11.40
CA THR A 44 6.75 12.59 10.83
C THR A 44 7.18 11.12 10.75
N ILE A 45 6.90 10.33 11.80
CA ILE A 45 7.16 8.89 11.82
C ILE A 45 6.39 8.18 10.69
N TRP A 46 5.12 8.54 10.50
CA TRP A 46 4.29 7.96 9.44
C TRP A 46 4.82 8.31 8.04
N HIS A 47 5.21 9.56 7.80
CA HIS A 47 5.87 9.96 6.55
C HIS A 47 7.17 9.18 6.33
N LEU A 48 7.96 8.96 7.38
CA LEU A 48 9.19 8.17 7.28
C LEU A 48 8.90 6.73 6.87
N PHE A 49 7.89 6.07 7.45
CA PHE A 49 7.48 4.73 7.01
C PHE A 49 6.94 4.73 5.57
N PHE A 50 6.18 5.75 5.18
CA PHE A 50 5.70 5.91 3.80
C PHE A 50 6.87 6.01 2.81
N THR A 51 7.92 6.77 3.13
CA THR A 51 9.13 6.79 2.30
C THR A 51 9.83 5.44 2.25
N GLY A 52 9.83 4.69 3.36
CA GLY A 52 10.31 3.31 3.38
C GLY A 52 9.57 2.44 2.37
N ILE A 53 8.24 2.60 2.24
CA ILE A 53 7.44 1.91 1.22
C ILE A 53 7.85 2.36 -0.19
N LEU A 54 7.99 3.66 -0.45
CA LEU A 54 8.44 4.18 -1.75
C LEU A 54 9.79 3.56 -2.15
N LEU A 55 10.78 3.62 -1.26
CA LEU A 55 12.13 3.14 -1.50
C LEU A 55 12.15 1.62 -1.71
N THR A 56 11.46 0.86 -0.87
CA THR A 56 11.43 -0.59 -0.99
C THR A 56 10.65 -1.04 -2.23
N ALA A 57 9.56 -0.37 -2.60
CA ALA A 57 8.82 -0.65 -3.83
C ALA A 57 9.67 -0.39 -5.09
N ILE A 58 10.45 0.70 -5.14
CA ILE A 58 11.31 1.06 -6.28
C ILE A 58 12.56 0.15 -6.36
N PHE A 59 13.29 0.00 -5.26
CA PHE A 59 14.63 -0.58 -5.28
C PHE A 59 14.63 -2.10 -5.07
N ASN A 60 13.71 -2.63 -4.27
CA ASN A 60 13.74 -4.06 -3.88
C ASN A 60 12.94 -4.97 -4.82
N CYS A 61 12.16 -4.40 -5.71
CA CYS A 61 11.51 -5.19 -6.75
C CYS A 61 12.48 -5.43 -7.92
N HIS A 62 12.68 -6.69 -8.27
CA HIS A 62 13.43 -7.12 -9.46
C HIS A 62 12.66 -6.79 -10.74
N HIS A 63 12.47 -5.50 -10.99
CA HIS A 63 11.79 -4.97 -12.16
C HIS A 63 12.74 -4.81 -13.34
N LYS A 64 12.17 -4.90 -14.55
CA LYS A 64 12.85 -4.47 -15.78
C LYS A 64 13.28 -3.00 -15.63
N PRO A 65 14.38 -2.59 -16.27
CA PRO A 65 14.91 -1.23 -16.11
C PRO A 65 13.87 -0.14 -16.44
N ALA A 66 13.02 -0.35 -17.45
CA ALA A 66 11.95 0.59 -17.80
C ALA A 66 10.94 0.80 -16.65
N VAL A 67 10.53 -0.28 -15.98
CA VAL A 67 9.59 -0.22 -14.84
C VAL A 67 10.25 0.47 -13.64
N LYS A 68 11.55 0.26 -13.41
CA LYS A 68 12.28 0.99 -12.36
C LYS A 68 12.38 2.49 -12.64
N ILE A 69 12.64 2.88 -13.89
CA ILE A 69 12.68 4.30 -14.29
C ILE A 69 11.31 4.93 -14.08
N MET A 70 10.23 4.26 -14.47
CA MET A 70 8.87 4.76 -14.25
C MET A 70 8.53 4.86 -12.75
N ALA A 71 8.87 3.85 -11.96
CA ALA A 71 8.68 3.88 -10.50
C ALA A 71 9.43 5.06 -9.86
N LEU A 72 10.64 5.35 -10.33
CA LEU A 72 11.44 6.48 -9.86
C LEU A 72 10.84 7.82 -10.30
N ALA A 73 10.40 7.92 -11.56
CA ALA A 73 9.77 9.11 -12.11
C ALA A 73 8.47 9.48 -11.39
N LEU A 74 7.72 8.48 -10.90
CA LEU A 74 6.51 8.69 -10.11
C LEU A 74 6.80 8.87 -8.61
N GLY A 75 7.78 8.14 -8.08
CA GLY A 75 8.11 8.11 -6.66
C GLY A 75 8.86 9.35 -6.17
N ILE A 76 9.73 9.94 -7.00
CA ILE A 76 10.47 11.16 -6.61
C ILE A 76 9.51 12.34 -6.40
N PRO A 77 8.58 12.67 -7.33
CA PRO A 77 7.60 13.73 -7.09
C PRO A 77 6.74 13.46 -5.86
N ALA A 78 6.27 12.22 -5.67
CA ALA A 78 5.50 11.86 -4.48
C ALA A 78 6.31 12.10 -3.19
N PHE A 79 7.58 11.70 -3.17
CA PHE A 79 8.48 11.96 -2.05
C PHE A 79 8.64 13.46 -1.78
N ILE A 80 8.99 14.25 -2.79
CA ILE A 80 9.26 15.68 -2.64
C ILE A 80 8.00 16.41 -2.15
N LEU A 81 6.85 16.16 -2.77
CA LEU A 81 5.60 16.85 -2.43
C LEU A 81 5.14 16.53 -1.00
N ASN A 82 5.22 15.26 -0.57
CA ASN A 82 4.86 14.88 0.80
C ASN A 82 5.79 15.54 1.83
N TRP A 83 7.11 15.55 1.60
CA TRP A 83 8.04 16.19 2.53
C TRP A 83 7.91 17.70 2.56
N TRP A 84 7.69 18.33 1.40
CA TRP A 84 7.50 19.77 1.31
C TRP A 84 6.21 20.21 2.03
N SER A 85 5.16 19.39 1.99
CA SER A 85 3.91 19.69 2.70
C SER A 85 4.04 19.76 4.22
N LEU A 86 5.14 19.26 4.80
CA LEU A 86 5.44 19.43 6.22
C LEU A 86 5.95 20.84 6.57
N PHE A 87 6.54 21.55 5.60
CA PHE A 87 7.07 22.90 5.78
C PHE A 87 6.07 23.97 5.36
N GLU A 88 5.35 23.76 4.26
CA GLU A 88 4.33 24.67 3.75
C GLU A 88 2.95 24.02 3.78
N LEU A 89 2.11 24.51 4.70
CA LEU A 89 0.77 24.00 4.97
C LEU A 89 -0.27 24.55 3.99
N THR A 90 -0.02 24.38 2.70
CA THR A 90 -0.94 24.82 1.63
C THR A 90 -1.77 23.66 1.13
N GLU A 91 -3.09 23.85 1.00
CA GLU A 91 -4.03 22.80 0.60
C GLU A 91 -3.69 22.15 -0.75
N TRP A 92 -3.37 22.98 -1.75
CA TRP A 92 -3.03 22.51 -3.10
C TRP A 92 -1.79 21.61 -3.13
N LEU A 93 -0.79 21.91 -2.29
CA LEU A 93 0.43 21.11 -2.20
C LEU A 93 0.14 19.74 -1.59
N PHE A 94 -0.71 19.70 -0.55
CA PHE A 94 -1.14 18.45 0.07
C PHE A 94 -1.94 17.58 -0.90
N ILE A 95 -2.89 18.17 -1.63
CA ILE A 95 -3.67 17.48 -2.67
C ILE A 95 -2.74 16.93 -3.76
N ALA A 96 -1.77 17.72 -4.23
CA ALA A 96 -0.79 17.27 -5.21
C ALA A 96 0.07 16.10 -4.69
N GLY A 97 0.49 16.14 -3.43
CA GLY A 97 1.23 15.06 -2.77
C GLY A 97 0.42 13.76 -2.66
N LEU A 98 -0.84 13.86 -2.24
CA LEU A 98 -1.77 12.72 -2.20
C LEU A 98 -2.00 12.13 -3.59
N PHE A 99 -2.24 12.96 -4.60
CA PHE A 99 -2.44 12.50 -5.97
C PHE A 99 -1.20 11.79 -6.53
N ALA A 100 -0.01 12.37 -6.35
CA ALA A 100 1.25 11.73 -6.75
C ALA A 100 1.47 10.38 -6.05
N SER A 101 1.14 10.32 -4.76
CA SER A 101 1.22 9.10 -3.94
C SER A 101 0.26 8.01 -4.42
N LEU A 102 -0.98 8.39 -4.78
CA LEU A 102 -1.97 7.48 -5.33
C LEU A 102 -1.49 6.86 -6.64
N VAL A 103 -1.02 7.70 -7.57
CA VAL A 103 -0.49 7.23 -8.87
C VAL A 103 0.68 6.27 -8.67
N PHE A 104 1.60 6.58 -7.76
CA PHE A 104 2.73 5.71 -7.44
C PHE A 104 2.28 4.36 -6.86
N ILE A 105 1.35 4.37 -5.89
CA ILE A 105 0.86 3.14 -5.26
C ILE A 105 0.12 2.28 -6.28
N VAL A 106 -0.78 2.85 -7.08
CA VAL A 106 -1.52 2.11 -8.12
C VAL A 106 -0.55 1.50 -9.14
N PHE A 107 0.45 2.26 -9.60
CA PHE A 107 1.49 1.73 -10.48
C PHE A 107 2.22 0.55 -9.83
N SER A 108 2.58 0.67 -8.55
CA SER A 108 3.28 -0.37 -7.81
C SER A 108 2.42 -1.62 -7.61
N ILE A 109 1.12 -1.47 -7.32
CA ILE A 109 0.14 -2.58 -7.24
C ILE A 109 0.12 -3.34 -8.58
N VAL A 110 -0.07 -2.65 -9.71
CA VAL A 110 -0.14 -3.28 -11.05
C VAL A 110 1.17 -3.99 -11.38
N SER A 111 2.31 -3.35 -11.09
CA SER A 111 3.65 -3.89 -11.32
C SER A 111 3.92 -5.15 -10.47
N LEU A 112 3.48 -5.17 -9.21
CA LEU A 112 3.59 -6.33 -8.33
C LEU A 112 2.63 -7.44 -8.72
N LEU A 113 1.37 -7.12 -9.03
CA LEU A 113 0.34 -8.09 -9.37
C LEU A 113 0.67 -8.82 -10.68
N SER A 114 1.14 -8.10 -11.71
CA SER A 114 1.61 -8.72 -12.96
C SER A 114 2.74 -9.72 -12.73
N ARG A 115 3.68 -9.41 -11.83
CA ARG A 115 4.78 -10.31 -11.46
C ARG A 115 4.28 -11.52 -10.68
N VAL A 116 3.37 -11.30 -9.73
CA VAL A 116 2.75 -12.35 -8.93
C VAL A 116 2.03 -13.33 -9.84
N LEU A 117 1.16 -12.86 -10.74
CA LEU A 117 0.29 -13.68 -11.58
C LEU A 117 1.08 -14.52 -12.61
N LEU A 118 2.18 -13.98 -13.15
CA LEU A 118 3.03 -14.67 -14.12
C LEU A 118 4.12 -15.54 -13.47
N GLY A 119 4.41 -15.35 -12.18
CA GLY A 119 5.47 -16.06 -11.47
C GLY A 119 5.05 -17.43 -10.93
N LYS A 120 6.04 -18.31 -10.69
CA LYS A 120 5.84 -19.55 -9.92
C LYS A 120 5.47 -19.20 -8.47
N VAL A 121 4.53 -19.94 -7.88
CA VAL A 121 4.17 -19.73 -6.46
C VAL A 121 5.30 -20.21 -5.56
N THR A 122 6.06 -19.23 -5.06
CA THR A 122 7.11 -19.36 -4.05
C THR A 122 6.68 -18.61 -2.79
N PRO A 123 7.29 -18.89 -1.62
CA PRO A 123 7.02 -18.12 -0.39
C PRO A 123 7.21 -16.61 -0.57
N ASP A 124 8.10 -16.18 -1.45
CA ASP A 124 8.29 -14.76 -1.76
C ASP A 124 7.14 -14.17 -2.55
N VAL A 125 6.55 -14.92 -3.49
CA VAL A 125 5.32 -14.49 -4.19
C VAL A 125 4.14 -14.37 -3.21
N LEU A 126 4.06 -15.25 -2.20
CA LEU A 126 3.04 -15.17 -1.15
C LEU A 126 3.18 -13.90 -0.30
N ARG A 127 4.41 -13.49 0.03
CA ARG A 127 4.65 -12.21 0.71
C ARG A 127 4.27 -11.04 -0.17
N GLY A 128 4.61 -11.10 -1.46
CA GLY A 128 4.25 -10.07 -2.43
C GLY A 128 2.75 -9.86 -2.56
N THR A 129 1.95 -10.93 -2.51
CA THR A 129 0.49 -10.82 -2.49
C THR A 129 -0.01 -10.12 -1.23
N ILE A 130 0.52 -10.47 -0.05
CA ILE A 130 0.14 -9.78 1.19
C ILE A 130 0.47 -8.29 1.09
N CYS A 131 1.66 -7.93 0.56
CA CYS A 131 2.00 -6.53 0.32
C CYS A 131 0.99 -5.82 -0.57
N VAL A 132 0.59 -6.45 -1.69
CA VAL A 132 -0.40 -5.87 -2.61
C VAL A 132 -1.73 -5.62 -1.90
N TYR A 133 -2.18 -6.54 -1.04
CA TYR A 133 -3.42 -6.36 -0.29
C TYR A 133 -3.37 -5.15 0.66
N PHE A 134 -2.27 -4.97 1.41
CA PHE A 134 -2.06 -3.75 2.20
C PHE A 134 -1.99 -2.49 1.34
N MET A 135 -1.30 -2.54 0.20
CA MET A 135 -1.18 -1.39 -0.71
C MET A 135 -2.53 -0.98 -1.29
N ILE A 136 -3.45 -1.92 -1.54
CA ILE A 136 -4.81 -1.62 -1.96
C ILE A 136 -5.53 -0.79 -0.89
N GLY A 137 -5.47 -1.19 0.38
CA GLY A 137 -6.06 -0.41 1.49
C GLY A 137 -5.46 1.00 1.58
N PHE A 138 -4.13 1.14 1.49
CA PHE A 138 -3.53 2.48 1.46
C PHE A 138 -3.91 3.30 0.22
N ALA A 139 -4.13 2.67 -0.94
CA ALA A 139 -4.62 3.36 -2.13
C ALA A 139 -6.03 3.94 -1.91
N PHE A 140 -6.94 3.15 -1.34
CA PHE A 140 -8.29 3.60 -1.02
C PHE A 140 -8.32 4.64 0.09
N THR A 141 -7.47 4.51 1.11
CA THR A 141 -7.25 5.56 2.12
C THR A 141 -6.96 6.91 1.46
N ILE A 142 -6.01 6.96 0.52
CA ILE A 142 -5.66 8.19 -0.20
C ILE A 142 -6.84 8.64 -1.06
N GLY A 143 -7.55 7.72 -1.72
CA GLY A 143 -8.76 8.01 -2.50
C GLY A 143 -9.87 8.67 -1.66
N TYR A 144 -10.16 8.15 -0.47
CA TYR A 144 -11.14 8.73 0.45
C TYR A 144 -10.71 10.09 0.98
N THR A 145 -9.43 10.23 1.31
CA THR A 145 -8.87 11.52 1.74
C THR A 145 -9.01 12.57 0.64
N LEU A 146 -8.65 12.23 -0.60
CA LEU A 146 -8.82 13.11 -1.76
C LEU A 146 -10.29 13.46 -2.00
N LEU A 147 -11.19 12.48 -1.87
CA LEU A 147 -12.62 12.70 -2.09
C LEU A 147 -13.22 13.67 -1.07
N GLU A 148 -12.87 13.54 0.21
CA GLU A 148 -13.32 14.52 1.22
C GLU A 148 -12.75 15.92 0.92
N LEU A 149 -11.46 16.02 0.55
CA LEU A 149 -10.85 17.32 0.25
C LEU A 149 -11.53 18.03 -0.93
N VAL A 150 -11.96 17.28 -1.95
CA VAL A 150 -12.65 17.82 -3.12
C VAL A 150 -14.13 18.08 -2.85
N SER A 151 -14.78 17.22 -2.05
CA SER A 151 -16.20 17.31 -1.70
C SER A 151 -16.38 17.17 -0.19
N PRO A 152 -16.20 18.26 0.58
CA PRO A 152 -16.27 18.20 2.04
C PRO A 152 -17.64 17.70 2.53
N GLY A 153 -17.65 16.75 3.47
CA GLY A 153 -18.85 16.05 3.92
C GLY A 153 -19.23 14.84 3.08
N ALA A 154 -18.30 14.28 2.29
CA ALA A 154 -18.50 13.01 1.60
C ALA A 154 -18.67 11.86 2.61
N PHE A 155 -18.09 11.99 3.80
CA PHE A 155 -18.18 11.02 4.89
C PHE A 155 -18.71 11.66 6.18
N VAL A 156 -19.41 10.87 6.99
CA VAL A 156 -19.83 11.23 8.36
C VAL A 156 -19.22 10.29 9.39
N GLY A 157 -19.18 10.74 10.64
CA GLY A 157 -18.56 10.01 11.75
C GLY A 157 -17.05 10.26 11.91
N LEU A 158 -16.51 11.19 11.12
CA LEU A 158 -15.15 11.69 11.25
C LEU A 158 -15.07 12.71 12.39
N ALA A 159 -13.95 12.70 13.13
CA ALA A 159 -13.68 13.73 14.12
C ALA A 159 -13.66 15.13 13.47
N GLU A 160 -13.98 16.14 14.28
CA GLU A 160 -14.30 17.52 13.90
C GLU A 160 -13.50 18.07 12.69
N LYS A 161 -14.22 18.56 11.66
CA LYS A 161 -13.70 19.05 10.37
C LYS A 161 -12.63 20.15 10.45
N ALA A 162 -12.50 20.83 11.59
CA ALA A 162 -11.56 21.93 11.80
C ALA A 162 -10.07 21.53 11.73
N GLN A 163 -9.77 20.23 11.56
CA GLN A 163 -8.42 19.66 11.66
C GLN A 163 -7.93 18.92 10.41
N LEU A 164 -8.58 19.12 9.25
CA LEU A 164 -8.17 18.53 7.96
C LEU A 164 -6.71 18.89 7.55
N PHE A 165 -6.16 19.97 8.13
CA PHE A 165 -4.81 20.46 7.90
C PHE A 165 -4.12 20.79 9.24
N PRO A 166 -2.90 20.33 9.56
CA PRO A 166 -2.20 19.08 9.25
C PRO A 166 -2.26 18.16 10.48
N HIS A 167 -3.36 17.46 10.71
CA HIS A 167 -3.49 16.68 11.95
C HIS A 167 -3.79 15.21 11.66
N GLY A 168 -2.90 14.35 12.19
CA GLY A 168 -2.86 12.91 11.92
C GLY A 168 -4.18 12.18 12.15
N HIS A 169 -5.06 12.72 13.01
CA HIS A 169 -6.31 12.06 13.39
C HIS A 169 -7.21 11.75 12.19
N TYR A 170 -7.36 12.70 11.26
CA TYR A 170 -8.20 12.52 10.09
C TYR A 170 -7.67 11.42 9.16
N HIS A 171 -6.37 11.45 8.88
CA HIS A 171 -5.73 10.43 8.05
C HIS A 171 -5.79 9.05 8.70
N SER A 172 -5.68 9.02 10.02
CA SER A 172 -5.88 7.85 10.86
C SER A 172 -7.28 7.26 10.68
N GLU A 173 -8.34 8.06 10.80
CA GLU A 173 -9.72 7.62 10.56
C GLU A 173 -9.96 7.13 9.13
N MET A 174 -9.30 7.72 8.13
CA MET A 174 -9.39 7.24 6.74
C MET A 174 -8.71 5.88 6.52
N VAL A 175 -7.54 5.67 7.13
CA VAL A 175 -6.88 4.37 7.12
C VAL A 175 -7.75 3.33 7.85
N TYR A 176 -8.34 3.70 8.99
CA TYR A 176 -9.31 2.83 9.68
C TYR A 176 -10.44 2.40 8.74
N PHE A 177 -11.13 3.38 8.17
CA PHE A 177 -12.32 3.19 7.35
C PHE A 177 -12.04 2.32 6.12
N SER A 178 -10.92 2.57 5.43
CA SER A 178 -10.48 1.74 4.30
C SER A 178 -10.23 0.30 4.71
N PHE A 179 -9.46 0.05 5.77
CA PHE A 179 -9.15 -1.32 6.17
C PHE A 179 -10.39 -2.08 6.69
N ILE A 180 -11.29 -1.45 7.44
CA ILE A 180 -12.54 -2.13 7.85
C ILE A 180 -13.46 -2.43 6.65
N THR A 181 -13.42 -1.61 5.61
CA THR A 181 -14.19 -1.81 4.37
C THR A 181 -13.57 -2.93 3.54
N LEU A 182 -12.25 -2.89 3.32
CA LEU A 182 -11.49 -3.90 2.58
C LEU A 182 -11.57 -5.29 3.22
N LEU A 183 -11.63 -5.34 4.55
CA LEU A 183 -11.79 -6.55 5.35
C LEU A 183 -13.26 -6.96 5.56
N ALA A 184 -14.22 -6.18 5.04
CA ALA A 184 -15.66 -6.40 5.20
C ALA A 184 -16.14 -6.50 6.66
N ILE A 185 -15.50 -5.74 7.56
CA ILE A 185 -15.89 -5.62 8.98
C ILE A 185 -17.06 -4.65 9.13
N GLY A 186 -16.93 -3.44 8.59
CA GLY A 186 -18.02 -2.46 8.44
C GLY A 186 -18.79 -2.11 9.72
N TYR A 187 -18.11 -1.62 10.77
CA TYR A 187 -18.77 -1.26 12.04
C TYR A 187 -19.84 -0.15 11.93
N GLY A 188 -19.77 0.68 10.88
CA GLY A 188 -20.78 1.72 10.61
C GLY A 188 -20.58 3.02 11.39
N ASP A 189 -19.44 3.17 12.07
CA ASP A 189 -19.01 4.38 12.76
C ASP A 189 -18.59 5.50 11.79
N ILE A 190 -18.00 5.15 10.64
CA ILE A 190 -17.78 6.05 9.51
C ILE A 190 -18.62 5.56 8.33
N THR A 191 -19.37 6.46 7.69
CA THR A 191 -20.23 6.09 6.54
C THR A 191 -20.17 7.11 5.39
N PRO A 192 -20.23 6.64 4.12
CA PRO A 192 -20.29 7.50 2.94
C PRO A 192 -21.69 8.09 2.76
N LEU A 193 -21.80 9.40 2.50
CA LEU A 193 -23.08 10.07 2.26
C LEU A 193 -23.42 10.29 0.78
N GLY A 194 -22.42 10.58 -0.06
CA GLY A 194 -22.63 10.93 -1.46
C GLY A 194 -22.51 9.74 -2.42
N ASP A 195 -23.19 9.79 -3.57
CA ASP A 195 -23.20 8.72 -4.58
C ASP A 195 -21.79 8.29 -5.03
N VAL A 196 -20.88 9.26 -5.18
CA VAL A 196 -19.48 9.01 -5.55
C VAL A 196 -18.74 8.28 -4.42
N SER A 197 -18.93 8.70 -3.17
CA SER A 197 -18.31 8.06 -2.01
C SER A 197 -18.83 6.64 -1.80
N GLN A 198 -20.15 6.42 -1.99
CA GLN A 198 -20.77 5.10 -1.90
C GLN A 198 -20.23 4.16 -2.98
N THR A 199 -20.13 4.65 -4.23
CA THR A 199 -19.55 3.87 -5.34
C THR A 199 -18.10 3.47 -5.05
N LEU A 200 -17.31 4.39 -4.51
CA LEU A 200 -15.91 4.14 -4.16
C LEU A 200 -15.79 3.08 -3.05
N VAL A 201 -16.61 3.17 -2.00
CA VAL A 201 -16.66 2.20 -0.89
C VAL A 201 -17.09 0.82 -1.36
N VAL A 202 -18.13 0.72 -2.20
CA VAL A 202 -18.55 -0.55 -2.81
C VAL A 202 -17.44 -1.13 -3.67
N SER A 203 -16.74 -0.28 -4.44
CA SER A 203 -15.62 -0.73 -5.27
C SER A 203 -14.46 -1.29 -4.44
N GLU A 204 -14.15 -0.70 -3.28
CA GLU A 204 -13.14 -1.23 -2.35
C GLU A 204 -13.55 -2.62 -1.84
N GLY A 205 -14.79 -2.77 -1.38
CA GLY A 205 -15.32 -4.05 -0.91
C GLY A 205 -15.26 -5.15 -1.99
N LEU A 206 -15.63 -4.81 -3.24
CA LEU A 206 -15.51 -5.72 -4.38
C LEU A 206 -14.06 -6.12 -4.65
N VAL A 207 -13.13 -5.15 -4.67
CA VAL A 207 -11.70 -5.41 -4.87
C VAL A 207 -11.16 -6.30 -3.75
N GLY A 208 -11.49 -6.02 -2.49
CA GLY A 208 -11.06 -6.81 -1.33
C GLY A 208 -11.52 -8.26 -1.43
N GLN A 209 -12.80 -8.47 -1.71
CA GLN A 209 -13.38 -9.81 -1.77
C GLN A 209 -12.86 -10.63 -2.96
N PHE A 210 -12.79 -10.01 -4.15
CA PHE A 210 -12.24 -10.69 -5.33
C PHE A 210 -10.76 -10.99 -5.17
N TYR A 211 -10.00 -10.10 -4.52
CA TYR A 211 -8.58 -10.35 -4.24
C TYR A 211 -8.39 -11.63 -3.43
N ILE A 212 -9.11 -11.77 -2.32
CA ILE A 212 -9.01 -12.95 -1.43
C ILE A 212 -9.43 -14.21 -2.21
N ALA A 213 -10.57 -14.17 -2.91
CA ALA A 213 -11.09 -15.32 -3.65
C ALA A 213 -10.10 -15.82 -4.72
N ILE A 214 -9.59 -14.91 -5.55
CA ILE A 214 -8.63 -15.25 -6.62
C ILE A 214 -7.33 -15.77 -6.03
N PHE A 215 -6.85 -15.14 -4.95
CA PHE A 215 -5.62 -15.53 -4.29
C PHE A 215 -5.70 -16.95 -3.72
N VAL A 216 -6.75 -17.26 -2.96
CA VAL A 216 -6.98 -18.60 -2.39
C VAL A 216 -7.10 -19.65 -3.49
N ALA A 217 -7.92 -19.38 -4.52
CA ALA A 217 -8.09 -20.30 -5.66
C ALA A 217 -6.75 -20.62 -6.34
N ARG A 218 -5.90 -19.61 -6.53
CA ARG A 218 -4.57 -19.79 -7.13
C ARG A 218 -3.64 -20.62 -6.25
N VAL A 219 -3.61 -20.37 -4.94
CA VAL A 219 -2.79 -21.12 -3.99
C VAL A 219 -3.19 -22.60 -3.99
N VAL A 220 -4.50 -22.88 -3.88
CA VAL A 220 -5.05 -24.24 -3.93
C VAL A 220 -4.71 -24.94 -5.26
N ALA A 221 -4.87 -24.25 -6.39
CA ALA A 221 -4.56 -24.81 -7.71
C ALA A 221 -3.09 -25.25 -7.83
N VAL A 222 -2.15 -24.50 -7.22
CA VAL A 222 -0.74 -24.90 -7.22
C VAL A 222 -0.48 -26.11 -6.34
N TYR A 223 -1.06 -26.17 -5.14
CA TYR A 223 -0.89 -27.33 -4.26
C TYR A 223 -1.51 -28.60 -4.85
N ALA A 224 -2.68 -28.49 -5.49
CA ALA A 224 -3.33 -29.62 -6.17
C ALA A 224 -2.47 -30.20 -7.30
N ARG A 225 -1.82 -29.35 -8.11
CA ARG A 225 -0.88 -29.80 -9.15
C ARG A 225 0.31 -30.56 -8.57
N ARG A 226 0.93 -30.01 -7.50
CA ARG A 226 2.05 -30.68 -6.82
C ARG A 226 1.69 -32.05 -6.25
N ALA A 227 0.47 -32.22 -5.74
CA ALA A 227 -0.01 -33.50 -5.23
C ALA A 227 -0.17 -34.55 -6.33
N ASN A 228 -0.63 -34.14 -7.52
CA ASN A 228 -0.75 -35.03 -8.68
C ASN A 228 0.60 -35.41 -9.32
N ASP A 229 1.62 -34.56 -9.18
CA ASP A 229 2.96 -34.82 -9.72
C ASP A 229 3.79 -35.78 -8.84
N GLN A 230 3.32 -36.15 -7.64
CA GLN A 230 3.99 -37.16 -6.82
C GLN A 230 3.70 -38.58 -7.34
N PRO A 231 4.72 -39.41 -7.63
CA PRO A 231 4.50 -40.77 -8.10
C PRO A 231 3.72 -41.56 -7.05
N ARG A 232 2.60 -42.18 -7.47
CA ARG A 232 1.80 -43.04 -6.58
C ARG A 232 2.69 -44.15 -6.03
N PRO A 233 2.63 -44.46 -4.71
CA PRO A 233 3.38 -45.56 -4.16
C PRO A 233 2.97 -46.84 -4.90
N VAL A 234 3.97 -47.51 -5.49
CA VAL A 234 3.78 -48.82 -6.11
C VAL A 234 3.33 -49.77 -5.00
N LYS A 235 2.09 -50.26 -5.07
CA LYS A 235 1.63 -51.33 -4.20
C LYS A 235 2.54 -52.53 -4.45
N LYS A 236 3.31 -52.93 -3.44
CA LYS A 236 3.96 -54.24 -3.44
C LYS A 236 2.87 -55.27 -3.16
N GLU A 237 2.47 -55.99 -4.20
CA GLU A 237 1.73 -57.25 -4.08
C GLU A 237 2.65 -58.37 -3.62
#